data_AF-A0A9P6F015-F1
#
_entry.id   AF-A0A9P6F015-F1
#
_cell.length_a   1.000
_cell.length_b   1.000
_cell.length_c   1.000
_cell.angle_alpha   90.00
_cell.angle_beta   90.00
_cell.angle_gamma   90.00
#
_symmetry.space_group_name_H-M   'P 1'
#
loop_
_entity.id
_entity.type
_entity.pdbx_description
1 polymer ?
#
loop_
_entity_poly.entity_id
_entity_poly.type
_entity_poly.pdbx_seq_one_letter_code
_entity_poly.pdbx_strand_id
1 'polypeptide(L)'
;PTTTKSSSTTTDSPTTTKSSSTTKPTPTCAEEIDENIAKSCRNFTLQVTKLAANCRGCGTWINSKIDLDHYIGNADGNFEWKRGFAYSARNITVYVNETSSEVILKANLRRID
;
A
#
# COMPACT_ATOMS: atom_id res chain seq x y z
N PRO A 1 -3.47 -10.04 -58.41
CA PRO A 1 -2.99 -8.70 -57.98
C PRO A 1 -2.15 -8.81 -56.69
N THR A 2 -0.84 -8.63 -56.88
CA THR A 2 0.16 -8.11 -55.92
C THR A 2 0.38 -8.79 -54.56
N THR A 3 1.53 -9.48 -54.52
CA THR A 3 2.55 -9.66 -53.46
C THR A 3 2.61 -8.52 -52.41
N THR A 4 3.02 -8.77 -51.14
CA THR A 4 4.45 -8.74 -50.73
C THR A 4 4.70 -9.45 -49.39
N LYS A 5 5.86 -10.12 -49.34
CA LYS A 5 6.50 -10.87 -48.25
C LYS A 5 7.70 -10.06 -47.72
N SER A 6 8.27 -10.52 -46.59
CA SER A 6 9.64 -10.24 -46.06
C SER A 6 9.73 -9.17 -44.96
N SER A 7 10.23 -9.42 -43.73
CA SER A 7 11.46 -10.08 -43.23
C SER A 7 12.68 -9.15 -43.18
N SER A 8 13.31 -9.01 -42.00
CA SER A 8 14.76 -8.90 -41.76
C SER A 8 15.04 -8.69 -40.26
N THR A 9 15.56 -9.67 -39.49
CA THR A 9 16.97 -10.10 -39.28
C THR A 9 17.85 -9.20 -38.41
N THR A 10 18.15 -9.73 -37.22
CA THR A 10 19.43 -9.79 -36.47
C THR A 10 20.61 -8.93 -36.90
N THR A 11 21.23 -8.31 -35.90
CA THR A 11 22.68 -8.10 -35.81
C THR A 11 23.16 -8.45 -34.41
N ASP A 12 24.24 -9.22 -34.35
CA ASP A 12 24.89 -9.76 -33.15
C ASP A 12 26.36 -9.31 -33.15
N SER A 13 27.02 -9.38 -31.98
CA SER A 13 28.48 -9.25 -31.68
C SER A 13 29.03 -7.86 -31.21
N PRO A 14 30.19 -7.80 -30.50
CA PRO A 14 30.60 -8.59 -29.32
C PRO A 14 31.36 -7.79 -28.19
N THR A 15 31.44 -8.41 -27.00
CA THR A 15 32.51 -8.41 -25.95
C THR A 15 33.04 -7.11 -25.28
N THR A 16 32.89 -6.99 -23.94
CA THR A 16 34.01 -7.04 -22.96
C THR A 16 33.54 -7.00 -21.51
N THR A 17 34.16 -7.86 -20.71
CA THR A 17 34.02 -8.07 -19.26
C THR A 17 34.43 -6.85 -18.45
N LYS A 18 33.61 -6.47 -17.45
CA LYS A 18 34.13 -5.92 -16.20
C LYS A 18 33.29 -6.40 -15.03
N SER A 19 33.86 -7.36 -14.30
CA SER A 19 33.43 -7.73 -12.96
C SER A 19 33.51 -6.51 -12.05
N SER A 20 32.38 -6.11 -11.48
CA SER A 20 32.36 -5.47 -10.17
C SER A 20 31.30 -6.17 -9.34
N SER A 21 31.80 -7.11 -8.54
CA SER A 21 31.13 -7.72 -7.42
C SER A 21 30.45 -6.68 -6.54
N THR A 22 29.14 -6.66 -6.56
CA THR A 22 28.33 -6.51 -5.35
C THR A 22 27.09 -7.38 -5.58
N THR A 23 27.15 -8.64 -5.14
CA THR A 23 25.92 -9.41 -4.93
C THR A 23 25.13 -8.67 -3.87
N LYS A 24 24.18 -7.83 -4.29
CA LYS A 24 23.11 -7.36 -3.41
C LYS A 24 22.46 -8.62 -2.85
N PRO A 25 22.39 -8.81 -1.52
CA PRO A 25 21.76 -9.99 -0.96
C PRO A 25 20.35 -10.09 -1.52
N THR A 26 19.95 -11.32 -1.86
CA THR A 26 18.57 -11.65 -2.20
C THR A 26 17.69 -11.08 -1.10
N PRO A 27 16.75 -10.17 -1.40
CA PRO A 27 15.93 -9.58 -0.35
C PRO A 27 15.15 -10.72 0.30
N THR A 28 15.52 -11.02 1.54
CA THR A 28 14.72 -11.89 2.40
C THR A 28 13.40 -11.18 2.66
N CYS A 29 12.36 -11.92 3.05
CA CYS A 29 11.02 -11.37 3.32
C CYS A 29 10.98 -10.07 4.14
N ALA A 30 12.01 -9.81 4.94
CA ALA A 30 12.16 -8.65 5.80
C ALA A 30 12.69 -7.38 5.09
N GLU A 31 13.43 -7.48 3.99
CA GLU A 31 14.13 -6.32 3.40
C GLU A 31 13.28 -5.50 2.40
N GLU A 32 12.06 -5.94 2.04
CA GLU A 32 11.20 -5.23 1.08
C GLU A 32 10.03 -4.47 1.69
N ILE A 33 9.92 -4.41 3.02
CA ILE A 33 8.78 -3.79 3.70
C ILE A 33 9.18 -2.39 4.15
N ASP A 34 8.66 -1.37 3.47
CA ASP A 34 8.63 -0.02 4.03
C ASP A 34 7.67 -0.02 5.23
N GLU A 35 8.14 0.41 6.40
CA GLU A 35 7.35 0.48 7.63
C GLU A 35 6.10 1.38 7.47
N ASN A 36 6.13 2.31 6.51
CA ASN A 36 4.98 3.12 6.18
C ASN A 36 4.05 2.41 5.20
N ILE A 37 2.84 2.11 5.67
CA ILE A 37 1.79 1.46 4.87
C ILE A 37 1.44 2.23 3.59
N ALA A 38 1.58 3.56 3.57
CA ALA A 38 1.30 4.37 2.38
C ALA A 38 2.26 4.07 1.22
N LYS A 39 3.45 3.55 1.53
CA LYS A 39 4.49 3.21 0.55
C LYS A 39 4.53 1.72 0.24
N SER A 40 4.16 0.87 1.20
CA SER A 40 4.20 -0.59 1.07
C SER A 40 2.84 -1.23 0.75
N CYS A 41 1.74 -0.47 0.75
CA CYS A 41 0.42 -0.95 0.38
C CYS A 41 -0.23 -0.10 -0.73
N ARG A 42 -1.24 -0.67 -1.40
CA ARG A 42 -2.01 -0.02 -2.47
C ARG A 42 -3.48 -0.45 -2.44
N ASN A 43 -4.30 0.27 -3.20
CA ASN A 43 -5.74 0.02 -3.35
C ASN A 43 -6.49 0.05 -2.01
N PHE A 44 -6.23 1.08 -1.21
CA PHE A 44 -6.91 1.28 0.06
C PHE A 44 -8.41 1.46 -0.14
N THR A 45 -9.20 0.73 0.64
CA THR A 45 -10.65 0.83 0.68
C THR A 45 -11.14 0.77 2.12
N LEU A 46 -12.17 1.55 2.44
CA LEU A 46 -12.81 1.54 3.75
C LEU A 46 -14.26 1.10 3.58
N GLN A 47 -14.64 0.04 4.28
CA GLN A 47 -16.03 -0.42 4.37
C GLN A 47 -16.48 -0.32 5.82
N VAL A 48 -17.26 0.72 6.13
CA VAL A 48 -17.75 1.07 7.48
C VAL A 48 -16.59 1.40 8.42
N THR A 49 -15.92 0.38 8.95
CA THR A 49 -14.75 0.48 9.85
C THR A 49 -13.60 -0.41 9.39
N LYS A 50 -13.81 -1.25 8.38
CA LYS A 50 -12.83 -2.22 7.90
C LYS A 50 -11.98 -1.59 6.80
N LEU A 51 -10.72 -1.34 7.13
CA LEU A 51 -9.71 -0.89 6.17
C LEU A 51 -9.11 -2.12 5.49
N ALA A 52 -9.13 -2.12 4.16
CA ALA A 52 -8.52 -3.16 3.34
C ALA A 52 -7.52 -2.55 2.35
N ALA A 53 -6.41 -3.25 2.10
CA ALA A 53 -5.40 -2.86 1.13
C ALA A 53 -4.59 -4.08 0.67
N ASN A 54 -3.95 -3.98 -0.49
CA ASN A 54 -2.94 -4.94 -0.92
C ASN A 54 -1.57 -4.47 -0.44
N CYS A 55 -0.97 -5.18 0.51
CA CYS A 55 0.30 -4.83 1.13
C CYS A 55 1.43 -5.76 0.66
N ARG A 56 2.64 -5.23 0.54
CA ARG A 56 3.81 -6.01 0.17
C ARG A 56 4.22 -6.92 1.33
N GLY A 57 4.43 -8.20 1.03
CA GLY A 57 5.00 -9.19 1.95
C GLY A 57 5.75 -10.26 1.16
N CYS A 58 7.01 -10.51 1.53
CA CYS A 58 7.86 -11.53 0.88
C CYS A 58 7.90 -11.43 -0.67
N GLY A 59 8.03 -10.23 -1.23
CA GLY A 59 8.03 -10.06 -2.70
C GLY A 59 6.68 -10.27 -3.39
N THR A 60 5.60 -10.46 -2.62
CA THR A 60 4.24 -10.65 -3.14
C THR A 60 3.28 -9.60 -2.59
N TRP A 61 2.14 -9.42 -3.25
CA TRP A 61 1.05 -8.57 -2.76
C TRP A 61 0.04 -9.41 -2.01
N ILE A 62 -0.19 -9.09 -0.74
CA ILE A 62 -1.10 -9.78 0.16
C ILE A 62 -2.32 -8.88 0.41
N ASN A 63 -3.52 -9.43 0.28
CA ASN A 63 -4.75 -8.71 0.64
C ASN A 63 -4.90 -8.71 2.17
N SER A 64 -4.71 -7.54 2.77
CA SER A 64 -4.70 -7.32 4.21
C SER A 64 -5.94 -6.53 4.64
N LYS A 65 -6.47 -6.85 5.82
CA LYS A 65 -7.65 -6.19 6.39
C LYS A 65 -7.49 -5.97 7.88
N ILE A 66 -7.98 -4.84 8.37
CA ILE A 66 -8.07 -4.50 9.79
C ILE A 66 -9.40 -3.82 10.08
N ASP A 67 -10.06 -4.20 11.18
CA ASP A 67 -11.25 -3.50 11.66
C ASP A 67 -10.83 -2.38 12.62
N LEU A 68 -10.94 -1.14 12.17
CA LEU A 68 -10.48 0.02 12.93
C LEU A 68 -11.28 0.22 14.20
N ASP A 69 -12.54 -0.23 14.28
CA ASP A 69 -13.36 -0.07 15.48
C ASP A 69 -12.87 -0.91 16.67
N HIS A 70 -12.08 -1.95 16.40
CA HIS A 70 -11.44 -2.74 17.46
C HIS A 70 -10.27 -2.01 18.12
N TYR A 71 -9.68 -1.01 17.46
CA TYR A 71 -8.42 -0.37 17.88
C TYR A 71 -8.51 1.16 18.02
N ILE A 72 -9.53 1.77 17.44
CA ILE A 72 -9.78 3.21 17.51
C ILE A 72 -11.10 3.50 18.22
N GLY A 73 -11.06 4.43 19.18
CA GLY A 73 -12.15 4.87 20.04
C GLY A 73 -12.44 6.36 19.84
N ASN A 74 -13.50 6.83 20.49
CA ASN A 74 -13.83 8.25 20.57
C ASN A 74 -13.80 8.70 22.03
N ALA A 75 -12.93 9.67 22.33
CA ALA A 75 -12.80 10.32 23.62
C ALA A 75 -13.12 11.83 23.48
N ASP A 76 -14.32 12.23 23.88
CA ASP A 76 -14.84 13.60 23.76
C ASP A 76 -14.55 14.27 22.38
N GLY A 77 -14.92 13.58 21.29
CA GLY A 77 -14.73 14.09 19.93
C GLY A 77 -13.31 13.93 19.37
N ASN A 78 -12.43 13.21 20.06
CA ASN A 78 -11.06 12.93 19.60
C ASN A 78 -10.86 11.42 19.39
N PHE A 79 -10.06 11.07 18.38
CA PHE A 79 -9.64 9.69 18.21
C PHE A 79 -8.69 9.29 19.33
N GLU A 80 -8.86 8.07 19.85
CA GLU A 80 -7.99 7.47 20.86
C GLU A 80 -7.69 6.01 20.50
N TRP A 81 -6.52 5.49 20.86
CA TRP A 81 -6.17 4.07 20.71
C TRP A 81 -6.88 3.19 21.74
N LYS A 82 -8.21 3.08 21.60
CA LYS A 82 -9.14 2.21 22.34
C LYS A 82 -10.17 1.66 21.36
N ARG A 83 -11.20 0.94 21.79
CA ARG A 83 -12.24 0.43 20.87
C ARG A 83 -13.46 1.36 20.77
N GLY A 84 -14.22 1.25 19.68
CA GLY A 84 -15.61 1.69 19.61
C GLY A 84 -15.86 3.12 19.13
N PHE A 85 -15.02 3.68 18.25
CA PHE A 85 -15.31 5.02 17.71
C PHE A 85 -16.58 5.05 16.85
N ALA A 86 -16.88 3.97 16.12
CA ALA A 86 -17.92 3.93 15.09
C ALA A 86 -19.33 4.17 15.64
N TYR A 87 -19.59 3.77 16.89
CA TYR A 87 -20.88 3.99 17.58
C TYR A 87 -21.25 5.45 17.75
N SER A 88 -20.27 6.35 17.66
CA SER A 88 -20.44 7.79 17.91
C SER A 88 -19.83 8.66 16.81
N ALA A 89 -19.51 8.04 15.66
CA ALA A 89 -18.88 8.69 14.53
C ALA A 89 -19.83 8.76 13.31
N ARG A 90 -19.65 9.77 12.48
CA ARG A 90 -20.31 9.90 11.17
C ARG A 90 -19.30 10.30 10.10
N ASN A 91 -19.65 10.09 8.82
CA ASN A 91 -18.82 10.45 7.67
C ASN A 91 -17.39 9.87 7.75
N ILE A 92 -17.30 8.61 8.16
CA ILE A 92 -16.02 7.91 8.32
C ILE A 92 -15.42 7.68 6.93
N THR A 93 -14.21 8.18 6.71
CA THR A 93 -13.52 8.16 5.41
C THR A 93 -12.02 7.98 5.61
N VAL A 94 -11.37 7.38 4.61
CA VAL A 94 -9.90 7.29 4.55
C VAL A 94 -9.42 8.04 3.32
N TYR A 95 -8.39 8.86 3.52
CA TYR A 95 -7.70 9.60 2.47
C TYR A 95 -6.26 9.10 2.36
N VAL A 96 -5.79 8.92 1.14
CA VAL A 96 -4.38 8.63 0.87
C VAL A 96 -3.77 9.89 0.26
N ASN A 97 -2.72 10.41 0.90
CA ASN A 97 -1.92 11.48 0.37
C ASN A 97 -0.63 10.88 -0.19
N GLU A 98 -0.57 10.77 -1.52
CA GLU A 98 0.58 10.17 -2.21
C GLU A 98 1.85 11.03 -2.08
N THR A 99 1.69 12.36 -2.01
CA THR A 99 2.83 13.29 -1.90
C THR A 99 3.50 13.22 -0.53
N SER A 100 2.71 13.19 0.56
CA SER A 100 3.25 13.08 1.92
C SER A 100 3.43 11.64 2.39
N SER A 101 3.00 10.65 1.59
CA SER A 101 2.96 9.24 2.00
C SER A 101 2.19 9.02 3.30
N GLU A 102 0.97 9.57 3.37
CA GLU A 102 0.10 9.47 4.55
C GLU A 102 -1.22 8.78 4.22
N VAL A 103 -1.70 7.94 5.14
CA VAL A 103 -3.06 7.40 5.12
C VAL A 103 -3.81 7.95 6.33
N ILE A 104 -4.84 8.76 6.07
CA ILE A 104 -5.52 9.58 7.08
C ILE A 104 -6.95 9.09 7.24
N LEU A 105 -7.31 8.66 8.45
CA LEU A 105 -8.69 8.43 8.85
C LEU A 105 -9.34 9.77 9.26
N LYS A 106 -10.49 10.10 8.69
CA LYS A 106 -11.30 11.25 9.07
C LYS A 106 -12.72 10.81 9.43
N ALA A 107 -13.29 11.42 10.44
CA ALA A 107 -14.69 11.25 10.83
C ALA A 107 -15.16 12.46 11.64
N ASN A 108 -16.48 12.64 11.70
CA ASN A 108 -17.13 13.55 12.65
C ASN A 108 -17.42 12.76 13.93
N LEU A 109 -16.68 13.03 15.01
CA LEU A 109 -16.83 12.36 16.29
C LEU A 109 -17.71 13.17 17.25
N ARG A 110 -18.64 12.50 17.93
CA ARG A 110 -19.50 13.15 18.92
C ARG A 110 -18.72 13.48 20.20
N ARG A 111 -18.87 14.70 20.70
CA ARG A 111 -18.38 15.16 22.02
C ARG A 111 -19.31 14.74 23.15
N ILE A 112 -18.79 14.72 24.37
CA ILE A 112 -19.61 14.64 25.58
C ILE A 112 -20.06 16.07 25.89
N ASP A 113 -21.37 16.25 26.00
CA ASP A 113 -22.05 17.51 26.31
C ASP A 113 -22.02 17.86 27.80
#